data_AF-A0A954W2R8-F1
#
_entry.id   AF-A0A954W2R8-F1
#
_cell.length_a   1.000
_cell.length_b   1.000
_cell.length_c   1.000
_cell.angle_alpha   90.00
_cell.angle_beta   90.00
_cell.angle_gamma   90.00
#
_symmetry.space_group_name_H-M   'P 1'
#
loop_
_entity.id
_entity.type
_entity.pdbx_description
1 polymer ?
#
loop_
_entity_poly.entity_id
_entity_poly.type
_entity_poly.pdbx_seq_one_letter_code
_entity_poly.pdbx_strand_id
1 'polypeptide(L)'
;MSRWLVRLLSVRRAFPYSSFLILGAVYAANIVNAQDLQLEDGAVGSYLRTKELQSIGSVLHVVAHPDDEDGATLAYCARGLGVRTVLFSITRGEGGANLISSHFFDDLGALRTLEHLKAASYYGVELFYSRAAD
;
A
#
# COMPACT_ATOMS: atom_id res chain seq x y z
N MET A 1 -3.05 -55.73 -54.66
CA MET A 1 -3.60 -54.60 -55.45
C MET A 1 -4.65 -53.89 -54.60
N SER A 2 -4.81 -52.57 -54.74
CA SER A 2 -5.50 -51.58 -53.86
C SER A 2 -4.71 -51.26 -52.58
N ARG A 3 -4.04 -50.10 -52.37
CA ARG A 3 -4.31 -48.66 -52.62
C ARG A 3 -5.60 -48.16 -51.96
N TRP A 4 -5.40 -47.16 -51.08
CA TRP A 4 -6.34 -46.25 -50.41
C TRP A 4 -6.83 -46.66 -49.01
N LEU A 5 -6.28 -46.03 -47.95
CA LEU A 5 -7.04 -45.13 -47.06
C LEU A 5 -6.19 -44.56 -45.89
N VAL A 6 -6.15 -43.23 -45.87
CA VAL A 6 -5.93 -42.28 -44.76
C VAL A 6 -4.55 -42.22 -44.08
N ARG A 7 -3.71 -41.33 -44.61
CA ARG A 7 -2.62 -40.68 -43.88
C ARG A 7 -3.22 -39.53 -43.05
N LEU A 8 -3.55 -39.78 -41.79
CA LEU A 8 -3.95 -38.73 -40.84
C LEU A 8 -2.73 -37.85 -40.56
N LEU A 9 -2.72 -36.64 -41.12
CA LEU A 9 -1.77 -35.60 -40.76
C LEU A 9 -2.02 -35.21 -39.30
N SER A 10 -1.16 -35.66 -38.42
CA SER A 10 -1.00 -35.12 -37.07
C SER A 10 -0.49 -33.68 -37.18
N VAL A 11 -1.39 -32.72 -37.37
CA VAL A 11 -1.10 -31.30 -37.11
C VAL A 11 -1.14 -31.12 -35.59
N ARG A 12 0.00 -31.40 -34.94
CA ARG A 12 0.25 -30.86 -33.60
C ARG A 12 0.41 -29.35 -33.78
N ARG A 13 -0.66 -28.58 -33.58
CA ARG A 13 -0.55 -27.14 -33.35
C ARG A 13 0.31 -26.97 -32.10
N ALA A 14 1.60 -26.73 -32.29
CA ALA A 14 2.47 -26.27 -31.22
C ALA A 14 1.94 -24.90 -30.78
N PHE A 15 1.14 -24.88 -29.71
CA PHE A 15 0.86 -23.65 -28.98
C PHE A 15 2.22 -23.10 -28.54
N PRO A 16 2.63 -21.89 -28.98
CA PRO A 16 3.93 -21.36 -28.62
C PRO A 16 3.90 -20.96 -27.14
N TYR A 17 4.40 -21.83 -26.27
CA TYR A 17 4.62 -21.55 -24.85
C TYR A 17 5.49 -20.29 -24.62
N SER A 18 6.21 -19.83 -25.64
CA SER A 18 7.01 -18.61 -25.61
C SER A 18 6.19 -17.34 -25.37
N SER A 19 4.95 -17.27 -25.87
CA SER A 19 4.09 -16.09 -25.66
C SER A 19 3.64 -15.98 -24.20
N PHE A 20 3.40 -17.11 -23.53
CA PHE A 20 3.09 -17.14 -22.09
C PHE A 20 4.30 -16.80 -21.22
N LEU A 21 5.50 -17.23 -21.63
CA LEU A 21 6.75 -16.89 -20.93
C LEU A 21 7.08 -15.40 -21.01
N ILE A 22 6.88 -14.77 -22.18
CA ILE A 22 7.10 -13.32 -22.33
C ILE A 22 6.07 -12.53 -21.52
N LEU A 23 4.79 -12.92 -21.56
CA LEU A 23 3.75 -12.25 -20.78
C LEU A 23 3.97 -12.42 -19.27
N GLY A 24 4.39 -13.61 -18.82
CA GLY A 24 4.75 -13.87 -17.43
C GLY A 24 5.99 -13.09 -16.98
N ALA A 25 7.00 -12.95 -17.84
CA ALA A 25 8.20 -12.15 -17.55
C ALA A 25 7.91 -10.65 -17.47
N VAL A 26 7.04 -10.13 -18.35
CA VAL A 26 6.59 -8.74 -18.29
C VAL A 26 5.73 -8.51 -17.03
N TYR A 27 4.84 -9.43 -16.68
CA TYR A 27 4.05 -9.33 -15.45
C TYR A 27 4.93 -9.35 -14.20
N ALA A 28 5.93 -10.24 -14.15
CA ALA A 28 6.89 -10.31 -13.05
C ALA A 28 7.74 -9.03 -12.92
N ALA A 29 8.19 -8.44 -14.04
CA ALA A 29 8.94 -7.19 -14.02
C ALA A 29 8.14 -6.00 -13.48
N ASN A 30 6.81 -6.01 -13.62
CA ASN A 30 5.94 -4.96 -13.07
C ASN A 30 5.69 -5.12 -11.56
N ILE A 31 5.72 -6.34 -11.02
CA ILE A 31 5.56 -6.57 -9.57
C ILE A 31 6.79 -6.05 -8.80
N VAL A 32 7.98 -6.08 -9.39
CA VAL A 32 9.25 -5.71 -8.73
C VAL A 32 9.46 -4.19 -8.62
N ASN A 33 8.61 -3.37 -9.26
CA ASN A 33 8.74 -1.90 -9.26
C ASN A 33 7.89 -1.17 -8.20
N ALA A 34 7.39 -1.87 -7.18
CA ALA A 34 6.90 -1.21 -5.97
C ALA A 34 8.11 -0.71 -5.14
N GLN A 35 8.68 0.42 -5.55
CA GLN A 35 9.74 1.07 -4.78
C GLN A 35 9.11 1.65 -3.51
N ASP A 36 9.61 1.21 -2.35
CA ASP A 36 9.27 1.88 -1.10
C ASP A 36 9.80 3.32 -1.20
N LEU A 37 8.94 4.30 -0.89
CA LEU A 37 9.34 5.70 -0.93
C LEU A 37 10.28 5.95 0.25
N GLN A 38 11.58 5.75 0.05
CA GLN A 38 12.66 6.07 1.00
C GLN A 38 12.86 7.59 1.13
N LEU A 39 11.76 8.33 1.34
CA LEU A 39 11.76 9.79 1.43
C LEU A 39 12.49 10.30 2.68
N GLU A 40 12.64 9.44 3.69
CA GLU A 40 13.28 9.76 4.96
C GLU A 40 14.77 9.38 5.02
N ASP A 41 15.34 8.83 3.95
CA ASP A 41 16.75 8.41 3.93
C ASP A 41 17.67 9.49 3.34
N GLY A 42 18.94 9.46 3.76
CA GLY A 42 20.01 10.28 3.20
C GLY A 42 19.78 11.80 3.37
N ALA A 43 20.11 12.55 2.32
CA ALA A 43 20.09 14.02 2.35
C ALA A 43 18.66 14.59 2.46
N VAL A 44 17.67 13.92 1.87
CA VAL A 44 16.27 14.38 1.90
C VAL A 44 15.70 14.25 3.31
N GLY A 45 15.86 13.09 3.96
CA GLY A 45 15.45 12.90 5.35
C GLY A 45 16.16 13.85 6.31
N SER A 46 17.47 14.06 6.14
CA SER A 46 18.23 15.02 6.94
C SER A 46 17.70 16.46 6.80
N TYR A 47 17.32 16.85 5.58
CA TYR A 47 16.69 18.14 5.32
C TYR A 47 15.31 18.25 5.98
N LEU A 48 14.44 17.25 5.81
CA LEU A 48 13.10 17.21 6.42
C LEU A 48 13.18 17.30 7.95
N ARG A 49 14.11 16.57 8.57
CA ARG A 49 14.31 16.60 10.02
C ARG A 49 14.81 17.95 10.51
N THR A 50 15.75 18.57 9.78
CA THR A 50 16.23 19.92 10.10
C THR A 50 15.10 20.94 10.01
N LYS A 51 14.26 20.82 8.97
CA LYS A 51 13.11 21.69 8.77
C LYS A 51 12.10 21.57 9.91
N GLU A 52 11.84 20.35 10.38
CA GLU A 52 10.99 20.10 11.55
C GLU A 52 11.55 20.78 12.82
N LEU A 53 12.85 20.68 13.06
CA LEU A 53 13.52 21.32 14.21
C LEU A 53 13.47 22.85 14.19
N GLN A 54 13.30 23.46 13.01
CA GLN A 54 13.16 24.90 12.85
C GLN A 54 11.74 25.40 13.10
N SER A 55 10.78 24.49 13.31
CA SER A 55 9.38 24.81 13.58
C SER A 55 9.03 24.61 15.06
N ILE A 56 8.16 25.49 15.57
CA ILE A 56 7.49 25.32 16.87
C ILE A 56 6.02 24.90 16.70
N GLY A 57 5.56 24.77 15.45
CA GLY A 57 4.18 24.41 15.15
C GLY A 57 3.94 22.92 15.29
N SER A 58 2.74 22.57 15.75
CA SER A 58 2.26 21.19 15.82
C SER A 58 0.82 21.08 15.31
N VAL A 59 0.53 20.00 14.59
CA VAL A 59 -0.82 19.69 14.08
C VAL A 59 -1.25 18.34 14.65
N LEU A 60 -2.50 18.27 15.11
CA LEU A 60 -3.18 17.03 15.48
C LEU A 60 -4.40 16.86 14.57
N HIS A 61 -4.39 15.82 13.76
CA HIS A 61 -5.51 15.41 12.92
C HIS A 61 -6.22 14.24 13.61
N VAL A 62 -7.49 14.41 13.94
CA VAL A 62 -8.29 13.39 14.62
C VAL A 62 -9.28 12.79 13.64
N VAL A 63 -9.33 11.47 13.56
CA VAL A 63 -10.23 10.71 12.68
C VAL A 63 -11.00 9.65 13.46
N ALA A 64 -12.17 9.25 12.96
CA ALA A 64 -12.97 8.22 13.63
C ALA A 64 -12.39 6.82 13.38
N HIS A 65 -12.09 6.52 12.12
CA HIS A 65 -11.55 5.23 11.67
C HIS A 65 -10.31 5.42 10.78
N PRO A 66 -9.48 4.37 10.63
CA PRO A 66 -8.41 4.35 9.64
C PRO A 66 -8.96 4.39 8.21
N ASP A 67 -8.72 5.46 7.43
CA ASP A 67 -9.26 5.77 6.07
C ASP A 67 -9.99 7.12 5.99
N ASP A 68 -10.38 7.68 7.13
CA ASP A 68 -11.04 8.98 7.23
C ASP A 68 -10.06 10.17 7.07
N GLU A 69 -8.75 9.93 7.05
CA GLU A 69 -7.73 10.97 7.00
C GLU A 69 -7.52 11.60 5.61
N ASP A 70 -7.22 12.90 5.58
CA ASP A 70 -6.71 13.54 4.37
C ASP A 70 -5.18 13.50 4.32
N GLY A 71 -4.67 12.48 3.61
CA GLY A 71 -3.23 12.26 3.42
C GLY A 71 -2.48 13.43 2.77
N ALA A 72 -3.13 14.21 1.90
CA ALA A 72 -2.48 15.34 1.23
C ALA A 72 -2.19 16.48 2.23
N THR A 73 -3.17 16.80 3.07
CA THR A 73 -3.01 17.77 4.15
C THR A 73 -1.95 17.32 5.15
N LEU A 74 -1.96 16.04 5.55
CA LEU A 74 -0.97 15.48 6.47
C LEU A 74 0.46 15.59 5.91
N ALA A 75 0.67 15.18 4.66
CA ALA A 75 1.96 15.28 4.01
C ALA A 75 2.41 16.74 3.82
N TYR A 76 1.48 17.64 3.50
CA TYR A 76 1.78 19.07 3.40
C TYR A 76 2.21 19.65 4.74
N CYS A 77 1.54 19.33 5.85
CA CYS A 77 1.95 19.78 7.17
C CYS A 77 3.32 19.19 7.55
N ALA A 78 3.47 17.86 7.49
CA ALA A 78 4.69 17.18 7.94
C ALA A 78 5.91 17.51 7.07
N ARG A 79 5.80 17.39 5.74
CA ARG A 79 6.93 17.51 4.81
C ARG A 79 6.99 18.90 4.16
N GLY A 80 5.82 19.43 3.80
CA GLY A 80 5.68 20.73 3.11
C GLY A 80 5.95 21.93 4.02
N LEU A 81 5.41 21.95 5.23
CA LEU A 81 5.65 23.00 6.22
C LEU A 81 6.76 22.62 7.21
N GLY A 82 7.01 21.32 7.42
CA GLY A 82 7.96 20.87 8.43
C GLY A 82 7.41 21.09 9.84
N VAL A 83 6.11 20.90 10.06
CA VAL A 83 5.52 20.99 11.40
C VAL A 83 5.29 19.58 11.94
N ARG A 84 5.52 19.38 13.25
CA ARG A 84 5.25 18.09 13.88
C ARG A 84 3.77 17.75 13.71
N THR A 85 3.49 16.67 12.99
CA THR A 85 2.12 16.31 12.62
C THR A 85 1.77 14.94 13.17
N VAL A 86 0.64 14.88 13.86
CA VAL A 86 0.14 13.67 14.51
C VAL A 86 -1.21 13.32 13.92
N LEU A 87 -1.38 12.07 13.50
CA LEU A 87 -2.66 11.46 13.16
C LEU A 87 -3.14 10.64 14.36
N PHE A 88 -4.35 10.89 14.83
CA PHE A 88 -4.96 10.19 15.94
C PHE A 88 -6.28 9.56 15.50
N SER A 89 -6.32 8.23 15.43
CA SER A 89 -7.53 7.47 15.13
C SER A 89 -8.24 7.08 16.42
N ILE A 90 -9.55 7.34 16.51
CA ILE A 90 -10.33 7.00 17.69
C ILE A 90 -10.43 5.48 17.82
N THR A 91 -10.74 4.77 16.74
CA THR A 91 -10.83 3.30 16.70
C THR A 91 -9.75 2.71 15.80
N ARG A 92 -9.68 1.37 15.69
CA ARG A 92 -8.89 0.69 14.66
C ARG A 92 -9.74 0.23 13.48
N GLY A 93 -11.02 0.62 13.42
CA GLY A 93 -11.96 0.25 12.36
C GLY A 93 -12.39 -1.22 12.44
N GLU A 94 -12.48 -1.76 13.66
CA GLU A 94 -12.78 -3.15 13.99
C GLU A 94 -14.16 -3.62 13.48
N GLY A 95 -15.16 -2.75 13.48
CA GLY A 95 -16.53 -3.01 13.03
C GLY A 95 -16.77 -2.75 11.54
N GLY A 96 -15.75 -2.33 10.80
CA GLY A 96 -15.84 -1.99 9.39
C GLY A 96 -16.15 -3.17 8.47
N ALA A 97 -16.61 -2.86 7.25
CA ALA A 97 -16.84 -3.88 6.24
C ALA A 97 -15.52 -4.40 5.64
N ASN A 98 -15.35 -5.72 5.60
CA ASN A 98 -14.22 -6.37 4.93
C ASN A 98 -14.71 -7.05 3.64
N LEU A 99 -14.30 -6.53 2.48
CA LEU A 99 -14.73 -7.02 1.16
C LEU A 99 -13.91 -8.22 0.65
N ILE A 100 -12.78 -8.52 1.29
CA ILE A 100 -11.83 -9.53 0.84
C ILE A 100 -12.02 -10.85 1.61
N SER A 101 -12.42 -10.76 2.87
CA SER A 101 -12.51 -11.92 3.78
C SER A 101 -13.58 -11.71 4.86
N SER A 102 -13.83 -12.74 5.65
CA SER A 102 -14.81 -12.73 6.75
C SER A 102 -14.23 -12.34 8.11
N HIS A 103 -13.05 -11.72 8.16
CA HIS A 103 -12.44 -11.28 9.42
C HIS A 103 -13.10 -10.00 9.93
N PHE A 104 -13.33 -9.94 11.25
CA PHE A 104 -13.98 -8.84 11.97
C PHE A 104 -13.33 -8.63 13.34
N PHE A 105 -13.68 -7.53 14.00
CA PHE A 105 -13.23 -7.19 15.35
C PHE A 105 -11.70 -7.12 15.43
N ASP A 106 -11.09 -7.80 16.40
CA ASP A 106 -9.65 -7.77 16.66
C ASP A 106 -8.81 -8.15 15.43
N ASP A 107 -9.23 -9.15 14.66
CA ASP A 107 -8.53 -9.58 13.44
C ASP A 107 -8.49 -8.45 12.41
N LEU A 108 -9.64 -7.80 12.18
CA LEU A 108 -9.76 -6.72 11.21
C LEU A 108 -9.04 -5.45 11.72
N GLY A 109 -9.17 -5.14 13.01
CA GLY A 109 -8.48 -4.02 13.65
C GLY A 109 -6.97 -4.16 13.55
N ALA A 110 -6.43 -5.37 13.73
CA ALA A 110 -5.01 -5.64 13.56
C ALA A 110 -4.56 -5.42 12.11
N LEU A 111 -5.31 -5.92 11.13
CA LEU A 111 -5.02 -5.74 9.70
C LEU A 111 -5.04 -4.25 9.32
N ARG A 112 -6.13 -3.53 9.63
CA ARG A 112 -6.26 -2.10 9.30
C ARG A 112 -5.23 -1.24 10.02
N THR A 113 -4.80 -1.65 11.22
CA THR A 113 -3.68 -0.99 11.91
C THR A 113 -2.39 -1.07 11.08
N LEU A 114 -2.10 -2.22 10.47
CA LEU A 114 -0.91 -2.37 9.62
C LEU A 114 -1.02 -1.54 8.34
N GLU A 115 -2.19 -1.53 7.72
CA GLU A 115 -2.47 -0.72 6.53
C GLU A 115 -2.31 0.79 6.84
N HIS A 116 -2.87 1.22 7.96
CA HIS A 116 -2.83 2.62 8.38
C HIS A 116 -1.43 3.05 8.85
N LEU A 117 -0.66 2.16 9.50
CA LEU A 117 0.76 2.40 9.78
C LEU A 117 1.55 2.59 8.48
N LYS A 118 1.26 1.79 7.45
CA LYS A 118 1.90 1.95 6.15
C LYS A 118 1.48 3.28 5.49
N ALA A 119 0.20 3.66 5.54
CA ALA A 119 -0.28 4.94 5.05
C ALA A 119 0.39 6.13 5.76
N ALA A 120 0.43 6.11 7.10
CA ALA A 120 1.07 7.13 7.92
C ALA A 120 2.56 7.33 7.59
N SER A 121 3.27 6.25 7.24
CA SER A 121 4.67 6.35 6.80
C SER A 121 4.83 7.17 5.51
N TYR A 122 3.89 7.05 4.56
CA TYR A 122 3.90 7.88 3.36
C TYR A 122 3.60 9.35 3.68
N TYR A 123 2.66 9.61 4.59
CA TYR A 123 2.37 10.98 5.03
C TYR A 123 3.54 11.61 5.79
N GLY A 124 4.34 10.80 6.50
CA GLY A 124 5.43 11.27 7.35
C GLY A 124 4.94 11.78 8.72
N VAL A 125 3.91 11.13 9.28
CA VAL A 125 3.26 11.56 10.53
C VAL A 125 3.38 10.52 11.62
N GLU A 126 3.29 10.96 12.88
CA GLU A 126 3.14 10.05 14.01
C GLU A 126 1.69 9.56 14.09
N LEU A 127 1.49 8.25 14.28
CA LEU A 127 0.17 7.64 14.36
C LEU A 127 -0.11 7.12 15.78
N PHE A 128 -1.24 7.54 16.34
CA PHE A 128 -1.72 7.06 17.63
C PHE A 128 -3.17 6.58 17.54
N TYR A 129 -3.54 5.75 18.51
CA TYR A 129 -4.88 5.19 18.65
C TYR A 129 -5.40 5.40 20.06
N SER A 130 -6.71 5.52 20.20
CA SER A 130 -7.37 5.45 21.50
C SER A 130 -7.54 3.99 21.98
N ARG A 131 -8.27 3.80 23.08
CA ARG A 131 -8.70 2.47 23.57
C ARG A 131 -10.16 2.15 23.20
N ALA A 132 -10.84 3.03 22.48
CA ALA A 132 -12.18 2.79 21.98
C ALA A 132 -12.15 1.71 20.90
N ALA A 133 -13.15 0.83 20.94
CA ALA A 133 -13.44 -0.14 19.90
C ALA A 133 -14.78 0.25 19.24
N ASP A 134 -14.90 -0.04 17.96
CA ASP A 134 -16.10 0.15 17.13
C ASP A 134 -17.18 -0.90 17.47
#